data_AF-A0A8R7QNH2-F1
#
_entry.id   AF-A0A8R7QNH2-F1
#
_cell.length_a   1.000
_cell.length_b   1.000
_cell.length_c   1.000
_cell.angle_alpha   90.00
_cell.angle_beta   90.00
_cell.angle_gamma   90.00
#
_symmetry.space_group_name_H-M   'P 1'
#
loop_
_entity.id
_entity.type
_entity.pdbx_description
1 polymer ?
#
loop_
_entity_poly.entity_id
_entity_poly.type
_entity_poly.pdbx_seq_one_letter_code
_entity_poly.pdbx_strand_id
1 'polypeptide(L)'
;MAFAGASLVTDGKLCASTMSAIDSGADSGYHLLVVEGYSRTKDTTPNGEWIKSRPFIVGGRRWTIDYHPNGVSSDNEEFISVLLVLRDDVEQNVEVQYAFSFIDQPELRVPKHIRQKRTRLLLQVL
;
A
#
# COMPACT_ATOMS: atom_id res chain seq x y z
N MET A 1 13.91 -9.44 2.83
CA MET A 1 12.66 -8.78 3.23
C MET A 1 11.86 -9.74 4.10
N ALA A 2 11.49 -9.33 5.31
CA ALA A 2 10.65 -10.10 6.23
C ALA A 2 9.16 -9.93 5.91
N PHE A 3 8.35 -10.96 6.21
CA PHE A 3 6.90 -10.84 6.14
C PHE A 3 6.40 -10.01 7.32
N ALA A 4 5.76 -8.88 7.04
CA ALA A 4 5.27 -7.94 8.06
C ALA A 4 3.76 -8.08 8.32
N GLY A 5 3.05 -8.84 7.50
CA GLY A 5 1.63 -9.12 7.68
C GLY A 5 0.85 -9.19 6.37
N ALA A 6 -0.45 -9.45 6.52
CA ALA A 6 -1.41 -9.43 5.43
C ALA A 6 -2.70 -8.70 5.85
N SER A 7 -3.39 -8.10 4.89
CA SER A 7 -4.70 -7.49 5.05
C SER A 7 -5.62 -7.98 3.96
N LEU A 8 -6.75 -8.56 4.35
CA LEU A 8 -7.77 -9.02 3.43
C LEU A 8 -8.87 -7.98 3.34
N VAL A 9 -9.18 -7.55 2.12
CA VAL A 9 -10.35 -6.74 1.78
C VAL A 9 -11.33 -7.64 1.07
N THR A 10 -12.56 -7.70 1.59
CA THR A 10 -13.66 -8.48 1.01
C THR A 10 -14.94 -7.66 1.13
N ASP A 11 -15.79 -7.70 0.11
CA ASP A 11 -17.03 -6.91 0.04
C ASP A 11 -16.84 -5.41 0.32
N GLY A 12 -15.74 -4.82 -0.20
CA GLY A 12 -15.43 -3.41 0.00
C GLY A 12 -15.05 -3.03 1.43
N LYS A 13 -14.74 -4.00 2.30
CA LYS A 13 -14.39 -3.76 3.70
C LYS A 13 -13.15 -4.55 4.11
N LEU A 14 -12.40 -3.99 5.05
CA LEU A 14 -11.30 -4.71 5.68
C LEU A 14 -11.88 -5.86 6.52
N CYS A 15 -11.45 -7.08 6.25
CA CYS A 15 -11.83 -8.25 7.02
C CYS A 15 -11.32 -8.15 8.47
N ALA A 16 -12.14 -8.60 9.43
CA ALA A 16 -11.77 -8.63 10.84
C ALA A 16 -10.65 -9.65 11.12
N SER A 17 -10.50 -10.67 10.28
CA SER A 17 -9.74 -11.91 10.56
C SER A 17 -8.25 -11.88 10.25
N THR A 18 -7.61 -10.71 10.16
CA THR A 18 -6.15 -10.61 9.92
C THR A 18 -5.36 -10.14 11.14
N MET A 19 -4.13 -10.64 11.25
CA MET A 19 -3.23 -10.53 12.41
C MET A 19 -2.94 -9.09 12.83
N SER A 20 -2.60 -8.92 14.11
CA SER A 20 -2.01 -7.70 14.65
C SER A 20 -0.67 -7.38 13.99
N ALA A 21 -0.23 -6.11 14.05
CA ALA A 21 1.10 -5.72 13.58
C ALA A 21 2.18 -6.58 14.26
N ILE A 22 2.99 -7.27 13.46
CA ILE A 22 4.16 -8.01 13.93
C ILE A 22 5.36 -7.16 13.58
N ASP A 23 6.15 -6.79 14.60
CA ASP A 23 7.49 -6.27 14.37
C ASP A 23 8.43 -7.46 14.24
N SER A 24 8.93 -7.71 13.04
CA SER A 24 9.94 -8.75 12.83
C SER A 24 11.34 -8.30 13.25
N GLY A 25 11.50 -7.05 13.72
CA GLY A 25 12.80 -6.42 13.99
C GLY A 25 13.65 -6.23 12.73
N ALA A 26 13.04 -6.30 11.54
CA ALA A 26 13.76 -6.28 10.28
C ALA A 26 13.76 -4.88 9.65
N ASP A 27 14.90 -4.48 9.11
CA ASP A 27 15.07 -3.21 8.39
C ASP A 27 14.34 -3.20 7.04
N SER A 28 13.96 -4.36 6.52
CA SER A 28 13.20 -4.49 5.28
C SER A 28 12.13 -5.57 5.37
N GLY A 29 10.98 -5.31 4.74
CA GLY A 29 9.85 -6.24 4.77
C GLY A 29 8.81 -5.96 3.71
N TYR A 30 7.81 -6.83 3.65
CA TYR A 30 6.66 -6.72 2.76
C TYR A 30 5.37 -7.02 3.50
N HIS A 31 4.30 -6.35 3.08
CA HIS A 31 2.95 -6.56 3.58
C HIS A 31 2.04 -6.89 2.40
N LEU A 32 1.19 -7.91 2.56
CA LEU A 32 0.28 -8.33 1.50
C LEU A 32 -1.08 -7.64 1.67
N LEU A 33 -1.53 -6.93 0.64
CA LEU A 33 -2.91 -6.48 0.53
C LEU A 33 -3.64 -7.42 -0.44
N VAL A 34 -4.52 -8.25 0.10
CA VAL A 34 -5.34 -9.20 -0.67
C VAL A 34 -6.71 -8.59 -0.86
N VAL A 35 -7.16 -8.46 -2.11
CA VAL A 35 -8.48 -7.90 -2.44
C VAL A 35 -9.31 -8.98 -3.12
N GLU A 36 -10.33 -9.45 -2.42
CA GLU A 36 -11.34 -10.34 -2.97
C GLU A 36 -12.54 -9.54 -3.48
N GLY A 37 -13.02 -9.87 -4.68
CA GLY A 37 -14.17 -9.20 -5.28
C GLY A 37 -13.89 -7.72 -5.59
N TYR A 38 -12.82 -7.45 -6.36
CA TYR A 38 -12.46 -6.08 -6.77
C TYR A 38 -13.63 -5.30 -7.36
N SER A 39 -14.38 -5.86 -8.31
CA SER A 39 -15.49 -5.15 -8.96
C SER A 39 -16.52 -4.65 -7.95
N ARG A 40 -16.92 -5.51 -7.00
CA ARG A 40 -17.84 -5.10 -5.92
C ARG A 40 -17.21 -4.03 -5.03
N THR A 41 -15.94 -4.20 -4.67
CA THR A 41 -15.19 -3.21 -3.87
C THR A 41 -15.13 -1.85 -4.57
N LYS A 42 -14.94 -1.84 -5.89
CA LYS A 42 -14.97 -0.66 -6.74
C LYS A 42 -16.36 -0.01 -6.75
N ASP A 43 -17.42 -0.79 -6.91
CA ASP A 43 -18.79 -0.25 -6.95
C ASP A 43 -19.24 0.35 -5.62
N THR A 44 -18.75 -0.18 -4.49
CA THR A 44 -19.17 0.26 -3.15
C THR A 44 -18.33 1.39 -2.55
N THR A 45 -17.17 1.71 -3.15
CA THR A 45 -16.24 2.70 -2.59
C THR A 45 -16.23 3.96 -3.46
N PRO A 46 -16.68 5.12 -2.98
CA PRO A 46 -16.64 6.35 -3.78
C PRO A 46 -15.21 6.76 -4.21
N ASN A 47 -15.08 7.57 -5.27
CA ASN A 47 -13.81 8.23 -5.61
C ASN A 47 -13.30 9.05 -4.41
N GLY A 48 -11.99 9.02 -4.17
CA GLY A 48 -11.37 9.70 -3.03
C GLY A 48 -11.46 8.93 -1.70
N GLU A 49 -12.41 8.00 -1.55
CA GLU A 49 -12.49 7.13 -0.38
C GLU A 49 -11.53 5.95 -0.47
N TRP A 50 -11.18 5.38 0.69
CA TRP A 50 -10.24 4.26 0.76
C TRP A 50 -10.58 3.24 1.83
N ILE A 51 -10.02 2.06 1.62
CA ILE A 51 -9.99 0.99 2.61
C ILE A 51 -8.57 0.94 3.17
N LYS A 52 -8.45 1.19 4.47
CA LYS A 52 -7.18 1.16 5.18
C LYS A 52 -6.79 -0.29 5.50
N SER A 53 -5.53 -0.64 5.27
CA SER A 53 -4.98 -1.94 5.68
C SER A 53 -4.87 -2.06 7.20
N ARG A 54 -4.54 -3.25 7.69
CA ARG A 54 -3.99 -3.39 9.03
C ARG A 54 -2.62 -2.72 9.12
N PRO A 55 -2.29 -2.15 10.29
CA PRO A 55 -0.95 -1.63 10.52
C PRO A 55 0.06 -2.77 10.49
N PHE A 56 1.26 -2.48 9.99
CA PHE A 56 2.40 -3.39 9.99
C PHE A 56 3.67 -2.63 10.38
N ILE A 57 4.69 -3.35 10.86
CA ILE A 57 5.94 -2.74 11.33
C ILE A 57 7.09 -3.23 10.48
N VAL A 58 7.84 -2.30 9.89
CA VAL A 58 9.06 -2.54 9.10
C VAL A 58 10.02 -1.39 9.36
N GLY A 59 11.30 -1.70 9.57
CA GLY A 59 12.32 -0.70 9.88
C GLY A 59 12.06 0.05 11.18
N GLY A 60 11.44 -0.62 12.17
CA GLY A 60 11.05 -0.02 13.44
C GLY A 60 9.97 1.07 13.34
N ARG A 61 9.28 1.16 12.19
CA ARG A 61 8.24 2.15 11.93
C ARG A 61 6.90 1.50 11.68
N ARG A 62 5.82 2.14 12.15
CA ARG A 62 4.45 1.66 11.94
C ARG A 62 3.87 2.26 10.67
N TRP A 63 3.44 1.40 9.76
CA TRP A 63 2.89 1.78 8.45
C TRP A 63 1.46 1.25 8.27
N THR A 64 0.70 1.90 7.38
CA THR A 64 -0.50 1.34 6.77
C THR A 64 -0.47 1.53 5.27
N ILE A 65 -1.27 0.76 4.56
CA ILE A 65 -1.59 1.00 3.15
C ILE A 65 -3.00 1.56 3.07
N ASP A 66 -3.15 2.68 2.37
CA ASP A 66 -4.44 3.23 1.98
C ASP A 66 -4.74 2.79 0.54
N TYR A 67 -5.79 1.99 0.37
CA TYR A 67 -6.21 1.41 -0.90
C TYR A 67 -7.46 2.11 -1.42
N HIS A 68 -7.32 2.83 -2.53
CA HIS A 68 -8.39 3.55 -3.21
C HIS A 68 -8.77 2.80 -4.50
N PRO A 69 -9.92 2.09 -4.52
CA PRO A 69 -10.37 1.34 -5.69
C PRO A 69 -10.69 2.24 -6.90
N ASN A 70 -11.09 3.49 -6.64
CA ASN A 70 -11.50 4.47 -7.64
C ASN A 70 -10.62 5.72 -7.60
N GLY A 71 -9.33 5.59 -7.28
CA GLY A 71 -8.42 6.73 -7.22
C GLY A 71 -8.59 7.63 -5.98
N VAL A 72 -7.56 8.43 -5.72
CA VAL A 72 -7.53 9.47 -4.66
C VAL A 72 -8.31 10.73 -5.05
N SER A 73 -8.47 11.00 -6.34
CA SER A 73 -9.20 12.17 -6.86
C SER A 73 -9.80 11.88 -8.23
N SER A 74 -10.64 12.79 -8.72
CA SER A 74 -11.23 12.71 -10.08
C SER A 74 -10.17 12.53 -11.17
N ASP A 75 -8.99 13.12 -11.01
CA ASP A 75 -7.89 13.03 -11.99
C ASP A 75 -7.34 11.61 -12.18
N ASN A 76 -7.67 10.69 -11.26
CA ASN A 76 -7.21 9.30 -11.28
C ASN A 76 -8.35 8.32 -11.00
N GLU A 77 -9.60 8.68 -11.30
CA GLU A 77 -10.78 7.85 -11.04
C GLU A 77 -10.80 6.50 -11.79
N GLU A 78 -10.09 6.44 -12.93
CA GLU A 78 -9.95 5.22 -13.73
C GLU A 78 -8.87 4.26 -13.20
N PHE A 79 -8.09 4.68 -12.19
CA PHE A 79 -6.97 3.92 -11.65
C PHE A 79 -7.21 3.46 -10.22
N ILE A 80 -6.65 2.30 -9.89
CA ILE A 80 -6.41 1.93 -8.49
C ILE A 80 -5.25 2.78 -7.98
N SER A 81 -5.45 3.46 -6.86
CA SER A 81 -4.37 4.15 -6.14
C SER A 81 -4.05 3.43 -4.84
N VAL A 82 -2.75 3.22 -4.61
CA VAL A 82 -2.23 2.56 -3.41
C VAL A 82 -1.17 3.45 -2.80
N LEU A 83 -1.36 3.84 -1.54
CA LEU A 83 -0.46 4.74 -0.82
C LEU A 83 0.13 4.04 0.39
N LEU A 84 1.43 4.20 0.62
CA LEU A 84 2.10 3.82 1.86
C LEU A 84 2.07 5.02 2.82
N VAL A 85 1.53 4.81 4.02
CA VAL A 85 1.30 5.88 5.01
C VAL A 85 2.03 5.56 6.30
N LEU A 86 2.89 6.49 6.74
CA LEU A 86 3.53 6.44 8.06
C LEU A 86 2.50 6.78 9.13
N ARG A 87 2.45 5.98 10.20
CA ARG A 87 1.51 6.16 11.33
C ARG A 87 2.17 6.68 12.60
N ASP A 88 3.49 6.69 12.63
CA ASP A 88 4.23 7.27 13.75
C ASP A 88 4.16 8.79 13.69
N ASP A 89 3.99 9.41 14.85
CA ASP A 89 4.15 10.86 14.99
C ASP A 89 5.65 11.16 15.02
N VAL A 90 6.18 11.68 13.92
CA VAL A 90 7.61 11.95 13.74
C VAL A 90 7.82 13.42 13.44
N GLU A 91 8.71 14.06 14.20
CA GLU A 91 9.11 15.44 13.93
C GLU A 91 10.03 15.57 12.71
N GLN A 92 10.65 14.47 12.29
CA GLN A 92 11.62 14.41 11.19
C GLN A 92 11.09 13.59 10.01
N ASN A 93 11.44 14.00 8.80
CA ASN A 93 11.13 13.26 7.58
C ASN A 93 11.77 11.87 7.61
N VAL A 94 10.96 10.83 7.36
CA VAL A 94 11.45 9.45 7.22
C VAL A 94 11.68 9.16 5.74
N GLU A 95 12.91 8.81 5.39
CA GLU A 95 13.23 8.32 4.04
C GLU A 95 13.02 6.81 3.95
N VAL A 96 12.26 6.38 2.94
CA VAL A 96 12.02 4.96 2.68
C VAL A 96 12.12 4.64 1.19
N GLN A 97 12.61 3.44 0.90
CA GLN A 97 12.53 2.85 -0.43
C GLN A 97 11.46 1.76 -0.43
N TYR A 98 10.45 1.91 -1.28
CA TYR A 98 9.36 0.95 -1.38
C TYR A 98 8.91 0.78 -2.83
N ALA A 99 8.26 -0.36 -3.10
CA ALA A 99 7.64 -0.66 -4.37
C ALA A 99 6.34 -1.44 -4.13
N PHE A 100 5.36 -1.23 -5.01
CA PHE A 100 4.17 -2.06 -5.09
C PHE A 100 4.30 -3.04 -6.24
N SER A 101 3.96 -4.30 -5.99
CA SER A 101 3.94 -5.37 -6.99
C SER A 101 2.67 -6.20 -6.87
N PHE A 102 2.18 -6.70 -8.00
CA PHE A 102 1.10 -7.68 -8.03
C PHE A 102 1.70 -9.08 -7.92
N ILE A 103 1.14 -9.92 -7.05
CA ILE A 103 1.66 -11.27 -6.77
C ILE A 103 1.32 -12.24 -7.93
N ASP A 104 0.12 -12.15 -8.52
CA ASP A 104 -0.45 -13.24 -9.33
C ASP A 104 -0.66 -12.97 -10.83
N GLN A 105 -0.02 -11.96 -11.43
CA GLN A 105 -0.22 -11.69 -12.87
C GLN A 105 1.09 -11.47 -13.62
N PRO A 106 1.71 -12.54 -14.20
CA PRO A 106 2.88 -12.39 -15.05
C PRO A 106 2.59 -11.50 -16.28
N GLU A 107 1.34 -11.39 -16.71
CA GLU A 107 0.87 -10.59 -17.85
C GLU A 107 0.79 -9.08 -17.55
N LEU A 108 0.53 -8.70 -16.29
CA LEU A 108 0.61 -7.30 -15.83
C LEU A 108 2.02 -6.89 -15.38
N ARG A 109 3.01 -7.79 -15.45
CA ARG A 109 4.43 -7.42 -15.27
C ARG A 109 4.96 -6.56 -16.41
N VAL A 110 4.23 -6.46 -17.52
CA VAL A 110 4.49 -5.44 -18.55
C VAL A 110 4.01 -4.10 -18.00
N PRO A 111 4.89 -3.17 -17.60
CA PRO A 111 4.48 -1.91 -17.03
C PRO A 111 3.86 -1.08 -18.15
N LYS A 112 2.52 -1.10 -18.29
CA LYS A 112 1.87 -0.18 -19.23
C LYS A 112 1.71 1.20 -18.60
N HIS A 113 1.40 1.32 -17.30
CA HIS A 113 1.17 2.62 -16.66
C HIS A 113 1.50 2.65 -15.15
N ILE A 114 2.69 2.20 -14.74
CA ILE A 114 3.10 2.36 -13.34
C ILE A 114 3.64 3.79 -13.12
N ARG A 115 2.78 4.70 -12.64
CA ARG A 115 3.22 6.03 -12.21
C ARG A 115 3.74 5.95 -10.77
N GLN A 116 5.03 5.71 -10.62
CA GLN A 116 5.70 5.83 -9.32
C GLN A 116 5.98 7.31 -9.02
N LYS A 117 5.46 7.83 -7.91
CA LYS A 117 5.99 9.08 -7.34
C LYS A 117 7.28 8.75 -6.60
N ARG A 118 8.39 8.97 -7.29
CA ARG A 118 9.71 8.99 -6.66
C ARG A 118 9.94 10.39 -6.13
N THR A 119 9.96 10.57 -4.81
CA THR A 119 10.48 11.81 -4.22
C THR A 119 12.00 11.73 -4.37
N ARG A 120 12.51 12.39 -5.42
CA ARG A 120 13.91 12.37 -5.86
C ARG A 120 14.43 13.82 -5.83
N LEU A 121 15.21 14.18 -4.81
CA LEU A 121 16.16 15.30 -4.76
C LEU A 121 17.18 14.85 -3.68
N LEU A 122 18.49 14.74 -3.85
CA LEU A 122 19.46 15.25 -4.83
C LEU A 122 20.60 14.22 -4.98
N LEU A 123 21.29 14.28 -6.12
CA LEU A 123 22.62 13.68 -6.28
C LEU A 123 23.57 14.19 -5.19
N GLN A 124 24.37 13.30 -4.61
CA GLN A 124 25.81 13.54 -4.51
C GLN A 124 26.55 12.28 -4.97
N VAL A 125 27.21 12.45 -6.12
CA VAL A 125 28.32 11.62 -6.56
C VAL A 125 29.55 12.16 -5.81
N LEU A 126 30.35 11.27 -5.23
CA LEU A 126 31.80 11.46 -5.19
C LEU A 126 32.39 10.75 -6.41
#